data_AF-A0A0L8FJM7-F1
#
_entry.id   AF-A0A0L8FJM7-F1
#
_cell.length_a   1.000
_cell.length_b   1.000
_cell.length_c   1.000
_cell.angle_alpha   90.00
_cell.angle_beta   90.00
_cell.angle_gamma   90.00
#
_symmetry.space_group_name_H-M   'P 1'
#
loop_
_entity.id
_entity.type
_entity.pdbx_description
1 polymer ?
#
loop_
_entity_poly.entity_id
_entity_poly.type
_entity_poly.pdbx_seq_one_letter_code
_entity_poly.pdbx_strand_id
1 'polypeptide(L)'
;MGAGSKVYESFMNTGSPSTWNVDKCNDNFCPNFFRHPILDFWKQLPIDEVKLVIYKNQTAVVTMVFNGRKTNLSSWFSHANLKSSPWDDLSSVAPQYFLINGRATRRFYIANDNGCDRDSGWLILNEGPFQCPHDVTKHYPAIRYSNTTSQVVWRNG
;
A
#
# COMPACT_ATOMS: atom_id res chain seq x y z
N MET A 1 -13.88 0.45 14.02
CA MET A 1 -13.21 -0.75 14.58
C MET A 1 -12.92 -1.65 13.39
N GLY A 2 -11.67 -2.05 13.15
CA GLY A 2 -11.28 -2.85 11.97
C GLY A 2 -11.27 -4.35 12.27
N ALA A 3 -11.16 -5.19 11.25
CA ALA A 3 -11.04 -6.64 11.41
C ALA A 3 -9.70 -7.09 12.04
N GLY A 4 -8.79 -6.14 12.30
CA GLY A 4 -7.46 -6.42 12.85
C GLY A 4 -6.57 -7.16 11.85
N SER A 5 -6.79 -6.95 10.55
CA SER A 5 -6.07 -7.65 9.50
C SER A 5 -4.65 -7.13 9.33
N LYS A 6 -3.71 -8.07 9.31
CA LYS A 6 -2.28 -7.89 9.11
C LYS A 6 -1.92 -8.22 7.66
N VAL A 7 -2.31 -7.34 6.76
CA VAL A 7 -2.09 -7.47 5.31
C VAL A 7 -0.59 -7.53 4.99
N TYR A 8 0.23 -6.73 5.66
CA TYR A 8 1.67 -6.73 5.46
C TYR A 8 2.31 -8.06 5.86
N GLU A 9 2.03 -8.56 7.07
CA GLU A 9 2.55 -9.84 7.53
C GLU A 9 2.06 -10.99 6.64
N SER A 10 0.79 -10.95 6.23
CA SER A 10 0.27 -11.91 5.25
C SER A 10 1.03 -11.83 3.92
N PHE A 11 1.14 -10.64 3.32
CA PHE A 11 1.85 -10.40 2.06
C PHE A 11 3.31 -10.87 2.12
N MET A 12 4.02 -10.54 3.20
CA MET A 12 5.40 -10.93 3.43
C MET A 12 5.58 -12.39 3.86
N ASN A 13 4.49 -13.10 4.14
CA ASN A 13 4.48 -14.45 4.70
C ASN A 13 5.29 -14.56 6.00
N THR A 14 5.05 -13.64 6.94
CA THR A 14 5.74 -13.60 8.24
C THR A 14 4.78 -13.87 9.40
N GLY A 15 5.22 -14.69 10.35
CA GLY A 15 4.38 -15.15 11.45
C GLY A 15 3.41 -16.26 11.03
N SER A 16 2.28 -16.38 11.74
CA SER A 16 1.33 -17.50 11.54
C SER A 16 0.07 -17.02 10.79
N PRO A 17 -0.38 -17.73 9.74
CA PRO A 17 -1.59 -17.37 8.99
C PRO A 17 -2.84 -17.15 9.84
N SER A 18 -3.01 -17.96 10.90
CA SER A 18 -4.12 -17.85 11.86
C SER A 18 -4.17 -16.51 12.61
N THR A 19 -3.07 -15.78 12.66
CA THR A 19 -2.94 -14.49 13.37
C THR A 19 -3.15 -13.28 12.48
N TRP A 20 -3.19 -13.47 11.16
CA TRP A 20 -3.26 -12.35 10.23
C TRP A 20 -4.65 -11.77 10.09
N ASN A 21 -5.71 -12.54 10.39
CA ASN A 21 -7.11 -12.08 10.31
C ASN A 21 -7.49 -11.45 8.95
N VAL A 22 -6.85 -11.86 7.85
CA VAL A 22 -7.07 -11.27 6.51
C VAL A 22 -8.41 -11.66 5.88
N ASP A 23 -9.01 -12.75 6.34
CA ASP A 23 -10.31 -13.26 5.91
C ASP A 23 -11.42 -13.02 6.96
N LYS A 24 -11.10 -12.38 8.09
CA LYS A 24 -12.09 -12.11 9.14
C LYS A 24 -12.93 -10.89 8.77
N CYS A 25 -14.24 -11.04 8.87
CA CYS A 25 -15.17 -9.93 8.73
C CYS A 25 -15.39 -9.21 10.07
N ASN A 26 -15.56 -7.89 10.02
CA ASN A 26 -16.14 -7.12 11.11
C ASN A 26 -17.46 -6.50 10.64
N ASP A 27 -18.58 -6.95 11.19
CA ASP A 27 -19.93 -6.69 10.68
C ASP A 27 -20.01 -7.03 9.17
N ASN A 28 -20.40 -6.06 8.34
CA ASN A 28 -20.54 -6.20 6.90
C ASN A 28 -19.23 -5.93 6.13
N PHE A 29 -18.12 -5.68 6.82
CA PHE A 29 -16.83 -5.39 6.19
C PHE A 29 -15.90 -6.61 6.28
N CYS A 30 -15.56 -7.18 5.14
CA CYS A 30 -14.63 -8.29 5.00
C CYS A 30 -13.43 -7.85 4.13
N PRO A 31 -12.21 -7.79 4.68
CA PRO A 31 -11.03 -7.39 3.91
C PRO A 31 -10.70 -8.38 2.79
N ASN A 32 -10.90 -9.69 3.05
CA ASN A 32 -10.70 -10.80 2.11
C ASN A 32 -9.39 -10.66 1.33
N PHE A 33 -8.30 -10.43 2.05
CA PHE A 33 -7.01 -10.27 1.41
C PHE A 33 -6.43 -11.64 1.03
N PHE A 34 -6.34 -11.89 -0.27
CA PHE A 34 -5.77 -13.10 -0.83
C PHE A 34 -4.30 -12.91 -1.19
N ARG A 35 -3.47 -13.86 -0.79
CA ARG A 35 -2.07 -13.97 -1.20
C ARG A 35 -1.83 -15.27 -1.96
N HIS A 36 -1.34 -15.18 -3.18
CA HIS A 36 -0.94 -16.36 -3.94
C HIS A 36 0.42 -16.91 -3.45
N PRO A 37 0.57 -18.23 -3.20
CA PRO A 37 1.85 -18.85 -2.80
C PRO A 37 3.01 -18.70 -3.80
N ILE A 38 2.74 -18.20 -5.01
CA ILE A 38 3.78 -18.00 -6.03
C ILE A 38 4.78 -16.93 -5.60
N LEU A 39 4.33 -16.01 -4.73
CA LEU A 39 5.17 -14.96 -4.17
C LEU A 39 6.31 -15.52 -3.29
N ASP A 40 6.17 -16.73 -2.74
CA ASP A 40 7.25 -17.40 -1.99
C ASP A 40 8.41 -17.83 -2.90
N PHE A 41 8.13 -17.97 -4.20
CA PHE A 41 9.13 -18.33 -5.21
C PHE A 41 9.65 -17.12 -5.97
N TRP A 42 9.42 -15.88 -5.50
CA TRP A 42 9.77 -14.63 -6.19
C TRP A 42 11.16 -14.64 -6.84
N LYS A 43 12.18 -15.13 -6.11
CA LYS A 43 13.57 -15.17 -6.58
C LYS A 43 13.84 -16.13 -7.74
N GLN A 44 12.93 -17.08 -7.97
CA GLN A 44 13.00 -18.07 -9.04
C GLN A 44 12.18 -17.65 -10.26
N LEU A 45 11.30 -16.65 -10.11
CA LEU A 45 10.44 -16.18 -11.19
C LEU A 45 11.24 -15.24 -12.12
N PRO A 46 11.09 -15.38 -13.45
CA PRO A 46 11.67 -14.44 -14.42
C PRO A 46 10.83 -13.16 -14.50
N ILE A 47 10.85 -12.36 -13.43
CA ILE A 47 10.03 -11.15 -13.32
C ILE A 47 10.71 -10.00 -14.06
N ASP A 48 10.07 -9.52 -15.13
CA ASP A 48 10.45 -8.30 -15.82
C ASP A 48 9.82 -7.05 -15.20
N GLU A 49 8.52 -7.11 -14.93
CA GLU A 49 7.75 -6.00 -14.39
C GLU A 49 6.80 -6.45 -13.29
N VAL A 50 6.51 -5.52 -12.39
CA VAL A 50 5.48 -5.70 -11.35
C VAL A 50 4.44 -4.61 -11.53
N LYS A 51 3.16 -5.00 -11.54
CA LYS A 51 2.03 -4.07 -11.68
C LYS A 51 1.25 -4.01 -10.38
N LEU A 52 1.07 -2.81 -9.83
CA LEU A 52 0.14 -2.55 -8.73
C LEU A 52 -1.10 -1.85 -9.29
N VAL A 53 -2.28 -2.40 -8.99
CA VAL A 53 -3.56 -1.85 -9.44
C VAL A 53 -4.51 -1.74 -8.25
N ILE A 54 -5.14 -0.58 -8.09
CA ILE A 54 -6.21 -0.36 -7.11
C ILE A 54 -7.51 -0.22 -7.88
N TYR A 55 -8.53 -0.95 -7.43
CA TYR A 55 -9.87 -0.88 -7.98
C TYR A 55 -10.82 -0.19 -7.00
N LYS A 56 -11.68 0.67 -7.53
CA LYS A 56 -12.85 1.22 -6.82
C LYS A 56 -14.07 0.93 -7.69
N ASN A 57 -15.05 0.22 -7.15
CA ASN A 57 -16.26 -0.20 -7.88
C ASN A 57 -15.91 -0.84 -9.24
N GLN A 58 -15.01 -1.82 -9.22
CA GLN A 58 -14.54 -2.57 -10.42
C GLN A 58 -13.80 -1.73 -11.47
N THR A 59 -13.56 -0.44 -11.21
CA THR A 59 -12.78 0.45 -12.09
C THR A 59 -11.38 0.63 -11.55
N ALA A 60 -10.36 0.45 -12.39
CA ALA A 60 -8.97 0.73 -12.00
C ALA A 60 -8.78 2.23 -11.80
N VAL A 61 -8.43 2.64 -10.58
CA VAL A 61 -8.25 4.05 -10.19
C VAL A 61 -6.78 4.42 -9.97
N VAL A 62 -5.93 3.44 -9.69
CA VAL A 62 -4.47 3.61 -9.64
C VAL A 62 -3.85 2.45 -10.40
N THR A 63 -2.91 2.76 -11.28
CA THR A 63 -2.05 1.77 -11.95
C THR A 63 -0.61 2.24 -11.88
N MET A 64 0.24 1.43 -11.28
CA MET A 64 1.68 1.67 -11.22
C MET A 64 2.40 0.47 -11.82
N VAL A 65 3.48 0.74 -12.56
CA VAL A 65 4.34 -0.28 -13.14
C VAL A 65 5.75 -0.08 -12.62
N PHE A 66 6.38 -1.17 -12.20
CA PHE A 66 7.73 -1.20 -11.65
C PHE A 66 8.61 -2.14 -12.45
N ASN A 67 9.91 -1.84 -12.50
CA ASN A 67 10.93 -2.78 -12.92
C ASN A 67 11.06 -3.88 -11.84
N GLY A 68 10.73 -5.12 -12.22
CA GLY A 68 10.76 -6.27 -11.33
C GLY A 68 12.11 -7.00 -11.33
N ARG A 69 13.00 -6.70 -12.28
CA ARG A 69 14.25 -7.45 -12.46
C ARG A 69 15.14 -7.30 -11.24
N LYS A 70 15.70 -8.43 -10.79
CA LYS A 70 16.64 -8.51 -9.64
C LYS A 70 16.06 -7.97 -8.31
N THR A 71 14.74 -7.81 -8.21
CA THR A 71 14.07 -7.38 -6.98
C THR A 71 13.80 -8.56 -6.03
N ASN A 72 13.28 -8.28 -4.84
CA ASN A 72 12.65 -9.25 -3.95
C ASN A 72 11.23 -8.79 -3.61
N LEU A 73 10.50 -9.58 -2.83
CA LEU A 73 9.10 -9.33 -2.49
C LEU A 73 8.85 -7.97 -1.80
N SER A 74 9.84 -7.38 -1.14
CA SER A 74 9.74 -6.06 -0.51
C SER A 74 10.42 -4.92 -1.26
N SER A 75 11.37 -5.21 -2.17
CA SER A 75 12.20 -4.18 -2.80
C SER A 75 11.71 -3.71 -4.17
N TRP A 76 10.78 -4.45 -4.81
CA TRP A 76 10.21 -4.04 -6.10
C TRP A 76 9.42 -2.74 -6.00
N PHE A 77 8.77 -2.50 -4.86
CA PHE A 77 8.02 -1.30 -4.58
C PHE A 77 8.96 -0.23 -4.03
N SER A 78 9.65 0.46 -4.93
CA SER A 78 10.53 1.57 -4.60
C SER A 78 10.50 2.61 -5.71
N HIS A 79 10.86 3.85 -5.37
CA HIS A 79 10.97 4.94 -6.34
C HIS A 79 11.94 4.60 -7.48
N ALA A 80 13.09 4.01 -7.16
CA ALA A 80 14.12 3.62 -8.13
C ALA A 80 13.65 2.58 -9.16
N ASN A 81 12.64 1.77 -8.81
CA ASN A 81 12.05 0.78 -9.71
C ASN A 81 10.81 1.32 -10.44
N LEU A 82 10.32 2.51 -10.14
CA LEU A 82 9.10 3.04 -10.72
C LEU A 82 9.28 3.33 -12.22
N LYS A 83 8.48 2.68 -13.07
CA LYS A 83 8.43 2.93 -14.51
C LYS A 83 7.30 3.87 -14.91
N SER A 84 6.14 3.73 -14.27
CA SER A 84 4.99 4.62 -14.50
C SER A 84 4.06 4.65 -13.29
N SER A 85 3.35 5.76 -13.13
CA SER A 85 2.33 5.98 -12.11
C SER A 85 1.27 6.94 -12.65
N PRO A 86 0.09 7.06 -12.02
CA PRO A 86 -0.92 8.05 -12.42
C PRO A 86 -0.59 9.48 -11.95
N TRP A 87 0.53 9.66 -11.24
CA TRP A 87 0.95 10.94 -10.68
C TRP A 87 2.19 11.46 -11.39
N ASP A 88 2.07 12.64 -11.97
CA ASP A 88 3.08 13.26 -12.83
C ASP A 88 4.34 13.64 -12.03
N ASP A 89 4.12 14.14 -10.81
CA ASP A 89 5.16 14.61 -9.88
C ASP A 89 5.98 13.48 -9.26
N LEU A 90 5.42 12.28 -9.11
CA LEU A 90 6.07 11.18 -8.41
C LEU A 90 7.32 10.69 -9.16
N SER A 91 7.38 10.87 -10.48
CA SER A 91 8.57 10.52 -11.28
C SER A 91 9.75 11.46 -11.05
N SER A 92 9.49 12.73 -10.74
CA SER A 92 10.51 13.79 -10.64
C SER A 92 10.94 14.08 -9.20
N VAL A 93 10.05 13.83 -8.22
CA VAL A 93 10.33 14.08 -6.81
C VAL A 93 10.34 12.77 -6.04
N ALA A 94 11.48 12.44 -5.45
CA ALA A 94 11.59 11.30 -4.55
C ALA A 94 10.84 11.61 -3.23
N PRO A 95 9.83 10.81 -2.85
CA PRO A 95 9.13 11.00 -1.59
C PRO A 95 10.00 10.54 -0.40
N GLN A 96 9.73 11.09 0.78
CA GLN A 96 10.40 10.67 2.02
C GLN A 96 10.20 9.18 2.32
N TYR A 97 9.01 8.67 2.02
CA TYR A 97 8.67 7.26 2.14
C TYR A 97 8.17 6.71 0.82
N PHE A 98 8.73 5.57 0.41
CA PHE A 98 8.25 4.74 -0.69
C PHE A 98 8.53 3.27 -0.35
N LEU A 99 7.75 2.71 0.56
CA LEU A 99 8.08 1.42 1.20
C LEU A 99 6.83 0.57 1.47
N ILE A 100 6.95 -0.75 1.30
CA ILE A 100 5.86 -1.71 1.61
C ILE A 100 5.59 -1.77 3.12
N ASN A 101 6.64 -1.88 3.93
CA ASN A 101 6.52 -1.89 5.39
C ASN A 101 6.10 -0.52 5.96
N GLY A 102 6.28 0.55 5.18
CA GLY A 102 5.83 1.90 5.47
C GLY A 102 6.27 2.41 6.86
N ARG A 103 5.33 2.98 7.63
CA ARG A 103 5.56 3.58 8.95
C ARG A 103 4.42 3.25 9.89
N ALA A 104 4.72 2.72 11.08
CA ALA A 104 3.73 2.33 12.09
C ALA A 104 2.66 1.34 11.56
N THR A 105 1.42 1.78 11.33
CA THR A 105 0.32 0.98 10.75
C THR A 105 0.09 1.26 9.26
N ARG A 106 0.84 2.20 8.68
CA ARG A 106 0.79 2.57 7.26
C ARG A 106 1.68 1.61 6.47
N ARG A 107 1.10 0.92 5.48
CA ARG A 107 1.74 0.00 4.54
C ARG A 107 1.61 0.51 3.12
N PHE A 108 2.40 -0.03 2.19
CA PHE A 108 2.43 0.42 0.79
C PHE A 108 2.40 1.95 0.71
N TYR A 109 3.36 2.56 1.40
CA TYR A 109 3.30 3.94 1.82
C TYR A 109 4.17 4.81 0.91
N ILE A 110 3.52 5.74 0.21
CA ILE A 110 4.16 6.73 -0.67
C ILE A 110 3.74 8.11 -0.18
N ALA A 111 4.63 8.81 0.54
CA ALA A 111 4.28 10.06 1.22
C ALA A 111 5.49 10.88 1.69
N ASN A 112 5.20 12.13 2.03
CA ASN A 112 6.04 13.07 2.75
C ASN A 112 5.40 13.39 4.11
N ASP A 113 6.03 12.93 5.19
CA ASP A 113 5.48 13.04 6.54
C ASP A 113 6.02 14.29 7.23
N ASN A 114 5.28 15.37 7.10
CA ASN A 114 5.61 16.69 7.65
C ASN A 114 4.72 17.07 8.85
N GLY A 115 4.23 16.06 9.58
CA GLY A 115 3.26 16.21 10.67
C GLY A 115 1.82 16.33 10.17
N CYS A 116 0.84 16.06 11.04
CA CYS A 116 -0.54 15.78 10.61
C CYS A 116 -1.21 16.89 9.77
N ASP A 117 -0.85 18.16 9.97
CA ASP A 117 -1.41 19.27 9.20
C ASP A 117 -0.82 19.42 7.79
N ARG A 118 0.33 18.81 7.53
CA ARG A 118 1.08 18.92 6.26
C ARG A 118 1.46 17.55 5.69
N ASP A 119 1.00 16.48 6.32
CA ASP A 119 1.21 15.12 5.87
C ASP A 119 0.54 14.98 4.51
N SER A 120 1.36 14.62 3.52
CA SER A 120 0.96 14.59 2.12
C SER A 120 1.49 13.35 1.44
N GLY A 121 0.81 12.90 0.41
CA GLY A 121 1.31 11.77 -0.36
C GLY A 121 0.37 11.28 -1.43
N TRP A 122 0.67 10.08 -1.90
CA TRP A 122 0.07 9.48 -3.08
C TRP A 122 -0.68 8.19 -2.75
N LEU A 123 -0.16 7.36 -1.84
CA LEU A 123 -0.75 6.07 -1.52
C LEU A 123 -0.50 5.68 -0.06
N ILE A 124 -1.54 5.17 0.60
CA ILE A 124 -1.48 4.56 1.93
C ILE A 124 -2.41 3.34 1.98
N LEU A 125 -1.90 2.20 2.47
CA LEU A 125 -2.70 1.10 3.01
C LEU A 125 -2.63 1.14 4.54
N ASN A 126 -3.70 1.56 5.20
CA ASN A 126 -3.76 1.65 6.67
C ASN A 126 -4.31 0.37 7.28
N GLU A 127 -3.54 -0.29 8.13
CA GLU A 127 -3.98 -1.51 8.86
C GLU A 127 -4.62 -1.21 10.21
N GLY A 128 -4.48 0.02 10.72
CA GLY A 128 -5.01 0.42 12.00
C GLY A 128 -4.84 1.92 12.27
N PRO A 129 -5.44 2.43 13.36
CA PRO A 129 -5.30 3.84 13.75
C PRO A 129 -3.85 4.16 14.10
N PHE A 130 -3.47 5.41 13.90
CA PHE A 130 -2.15 5.92 14.31
C PHE A 130 -2.26 7.33 14.91
N GLN A 131 -1.38 8.26 14.53
CA GLN A 131 -1.23 9.56 15.19
C GLN A 131 -2.11 10.66 14.58
N CYS A 132 -2.45 10.57 13.29
CA CYS A 132 -3.16 11.64 12.60
C CYS A 132 -4.64 11.34 12.37
N PRO A 133 -5.52 12.36 12.32
CA PRO A 133 -6.94 12.16 12.05
C PRO A 133 -7.22 11.39 10.76
N HIS A 134 -6.41 11.57 9.71
CA HIS A 134 -6.55 10.82 8.44
C HIS A 134 -6.14 9.35 8.54
N ASP A 135 -5.41 8.94 9.58
CA ASP A 135 -5.19 7.53 9.86
C ASP A 135 -6.43 6.86 10.43
N VAL A 136 -7.35 7.65 10.99
CA VAL A 136 -8.58 7.13 11.61
C VAL A 136 -9.65 6.89 10.55
N THR A 137 -10.09 5.64 10.42
CA THR A 137 -11.17 5.24 9.53
C THR A 137 -12.16 4.32 10.25
N LYS A 138 -13.35 4.15 9.66
CA LYS A 138 -14.39 3.28 10.22
C LYS A 138 -13.95 1.81 10.25
N HIS A 139 -13.27 1.37 9.19
CA HIS A 139 -12.86 -0.02 8.96
C HIS A 139 -11.40 -0.08 8.51
N TYR A 140 -10.68 -1.10 8.99
CA TYR A 140 -9.31 -1.39 8.57
C TYR A 140 -9.22 -2.84 8.08
N PRO A 141 -8.38 -3.12 7.06
CA PRO A 141 -7.48 -2.19 6.40
C PRO A 141 -8.21 -1.22 5.46
N ALA A 142 -7.64 -0.05 5.19
CA ALA A 142 -8.20 0.96 4.30
C ALA A 142 -7.16 1.49 3.33
N ILE A 143 -7.51 1.58 2.04
CA ILE A 143 -6.66 2.18 1.02
C ILE A 143 -7.06 3.63 0.83
N ARG A 144 -6.10 4.55 0.95
CA ARG A 144 -6.22 5.95 0.56
C ARG A 144 -5.22 6.24 -0.54
N TYR A 145 -5.62 7.05 -1.51
CA TYR A 145 -4.77 7.43 -2.63
C TYR A 145 -5.11 8.85 -3.07
N SER A 146 -4.16 9.54 -3.69
CA SER A 146 -4.44 10.82 -4.33
C SER A 146 -5.32 10.61 -5.56
N ASN A 147 -6.46 11.32 -5.60
CA ASN A 147 -7.39 11.35 -6.72
C ASN A 147 -7.06 12.45 -7.76
N THR A 148 -5.92 13.12 -7.60
CA THR A 148 -5.39 14.11 -8.56
C THR A 148 -4.18 13.52 -9.28
N THR A 149 -3.53 14.30 -10.15
CA THR A 149 -2.28 13.90 -10.84
C THR A 149 -1.02 14.15 -10.00
N SER A 150 -1.14 14.52 -8.72
CA SER A 150 -0.02 14.84 -7.83
C SER A 150 -0.30 14.37 -6.39
N GLN A 151 0.63 14.50 -5.44
CA GLN A 151 0.33 14.27 -4.03
C GLN A 151 -0.79 15.18 -3.52
N VAL A 152 -1.53 14.71 -2.52
CA VAL A 152 -2.51 15.51 -1.77
C VAL A 152 -2.11 15.64 -0.31
N VAL A 153 -2.47 16.75 0.32
CA VAL A 153 -2.46 16.85 1.78
C VAL A 153 -3.63 16.03 2.31
N TRP A 154 -3.37 15.02 3.14
CA TRP A 154 -4.38 14.04 3.58
C TRP A 154 -5.55 14.65 4.36
N ARG A 155 -5.37 15.86 4.91
CA ARG A 155 -6.44 16.64 5.55
C ARG A 155 -7.49 17.15 4.56
N ASN A 156 -7.10 17.39 3.30
CA ASN A 156 -7.92 18.04 2.28
C ASN A 156 -8.36 17.07 1.15
N GLY A 157 -7.99 15.79 1.24
CA GLY A 157 -8.22 14.76 0.21
C GLY A 157 -8.83 13.50 0.78
#